data_AF-A0A420XIJ2-F1
#
_entry.id   AF-A0A420XIJ2-F1
#
_cell.length_a   1.000
_cell.length_b   1.000
_cell.length_c   1.000
_cell.angle_alpha   90.00
_cell.angle_beta   90.00
_cell.angle_gamma   90.00
#
_symmetry.space_group_name_H-M   'P 1'
#
loop_
_entity.id
_entity.type
_entity.pdbx_description
1 polymer ?
#
loop_
_entity_poly.entity_id
_entity_poly.type
_entity_poly.pdbx_seq_one_letter_code
_entity_poly.pdbx_strand_id
1 'polypeptide(L)' 'MKVKAVDGVKVPMENQPYNYIVGDAVVEVEDSVYYHRRLSDGDLVLVEEQAVSSGRKNAKSGEK' A
#
# COMPACT_ATOMS: atom_id res chain seq x y z
N MET A 1 7.53 6.83 3.36
CA MET A 1 7.46 5.50 2.73
C MET A 1 6.84 5.62 1.35
N LYS A 2 7.28 4.83 0.35
CA LYS A 2 6.66 4.79 -0.99
C LYS A 2 5.65 3.65 -1.07
N VAL A 3 4.44 3.92 -1.55
CA VAL A 3 3.34 2.95 -1.68
C VAL A 3 2.56 3.16 -2.99
N LYS A 4 1.84 2.14 -3.45
CA LYS A 4 0.76 2.29 -4.43
C LYS A 4 -0.46 1.46 -3.99
N ALA A 5 -1.64 1.72 -4.52
CA ALA A 5 -2.80 0.86 -4.25
C ALA A 5 -2.76 -0.43 -5.08
N VAL A 6 -3.60 -1.39 -4.71
CA VAL A 6 -3.97 -2.50 -5.59
C VAL A 6 -4.88 -1.98 -6.72
N ASP A 7 -4.76 -2.56 -7.90
CA ASP A 7 -5.55 -2.18 -9.08
C ASP A 7 -7.06 -2.30 -8.82
N GLY A 8 -7.81 -1.25 -9.19
CA GLY A 8 -9.23 -1.10 -8.88
C GLY A 8 -9.55 -0.57 -7.47
N VAL A 9 -8.58 -0.57 -6.54
CA VAL A 9 -8.74 -0.01 -5.18
C VAL A 9 -8.38 1.49 -5.17
N LYS A 10 -9.06 2.26 -4.31
CA LYS A 10 -8.76 3.67 -4.06
C LYS A 10 -8.64 3.91 -2.55
N VAL A 11 -7.45 4.25 -2.10
CA VAL A 11 -7.16 4.43 -0.66
C VAL A 11 -7.10 5.92 -0.34
N PRO A 12 -8.01 6.47 0.47
CA PRO A 12 -7.95 7.89 0.83
C PRO A 12 -6.71 8.18 1.68
N MET A 13 -6.11 9.35 1.51
CA MET A 13 -4.98 9.82 2.31
C MET A 13 -5.42 10.20 3.72
N GLU A 14 -4.61 9.85 4.73
CA GLU A 14 -4.90 10.01 6.16
C GLU A 14 -5.37 11.43 6.54
N ASN A 15 -4.60 12.44 6.11
CA ASN A 15 -4.86 13.85 6.39
C ASN A 15 -5.68 14.55 5.28
N GLN A 16 -6.05 13.84 4.21
CA GLN A 16 -6.67 14.42 3.00
C GLN A 16 -7.69 13.43 2.39
N PRO A 17 -8.88 13.24 3.01
CA PRO A 17 -9.81 12.15 2.66
C PRO A 17 -10.43 12.25 1.25
N TYR A 18 -10.31 13.38 0.56
CA TYR A 18 -10.73 13.57 -0.83
C TYR A 18 -9.63 13.25 -1.85
N ASN A 19 -8.38 13.06 -1.40
CA ASN A 19 -7.24 12.67 -2.22
C ASN A 19 -6.98 11.17 -2.04
N TYR A 20 -6.74 10.46 -3.15
CA TYR A 20 -6.68 9.00 -3.17
C TYR A 20 -5.37 8.50 -3.78
N ILE A 21 -4.79 7.48 -3.14
CA ILE A 21 -3.76 6.62 -3.71
C ILE A 21 -4.46 5.58 -4.59
N VAL A 22 -3.92 5.35 -5.79
CA VAL A 22 -4.47 4.45 -6.83
C VAL A 22 -3.38 3.50 -7.35
N GLY A 23 -3.76 2.49 -8.13
CA GLY A 23 -2.83 1.46 -8.61
C GLY A 23 -1.78 1.96 -9.62
N ASP A 24 -2.15 2.97 -10.41
CA ASP A 24 -1.38 3.54 -11.52
C ASP A 24 -0.19 4.42 -11.08
N ALA A 25 -0.17 4.87 -9.81
CA ALA A 25 0.77 5.86 -9.32
C ALA A 25 1.43 5.44 -8.01
N VAL A 26 2.76 5.54 -7.97
CA VAL A 26 3.53 5.44 -6.72
C VAL A 26 3.47 6.78 -6.00
N VAL A 27 3.07 6.76 -4.73
CA VAL A 27 2.91 7.92 -3.87
C VAL A 27 3.84 7.79 -2.67
N GLU A 28 4.51 8.88 -2.31
CA GLU A 28 5.26 8.96 -1.06
C GLU A 28 4.35 9.53 0.05
N VAL A 29 4.30 8.81 1.18
CA VAL A 29 3.46 9.13 2.34
C VAL A 29 4.27 9.04 3.63
N GLU A 30 3.75 9.62 4.72
CA GLU A 30 4.33 9.51 6.05
C GLU A 30 4.28 8.07 6.56
N ASP A 31 5.25 7.67 7.40
CA ASP A 31 5.27 6.32 8.00
C ASP A 31 4.31 6.30 9.21
N SER A 32 3.03 6.01 8.95
CA SER A 32 1.95 6.15 9.93
C SER A 32 1.17 4.86 10.17
N VAL A 33 0.50 4.78 11.32
CA VAL A 33 -0.35 3.64 11.70
C VAL A 33 -1.50 3.43 10.71
N TYR A 34 -1.98 4.48 10.04
CA TYR A 34 -2.99 4.36 9.00
C TYR A 34 -2.46 3.61 7.78
N TYR A 35 -1.32 4.01 7.22
CA TYR A 35 -0.76 3.36 6.05
C TYR A 35 -0.25 1.94 6.36
N HIS A 36 0.31 1.69 7.55
CA HIS A 36 0.65 0.34 8.00
C HIS A 36 -0.56 -0.59 8.11
N ARG A 37 -1.75 -0.08 8.51
CA ARG A 37 -2.99 -0.88 8.46
C ARG A 37 -3.39 -1.21 7.02
N ARG A 38 -3.42 -0.21 6.14
CA ARG A 38 -3.75 -0.42 4.71
C ARG A 38 -2.80 -1.40 3.99
N LEU A 39 -1.53 -1.42 4.37
CA LEU A 39 -0.55 -2.43 3.92
C LEU A 39 -0.81 -3.82 4.51
N SER A 40 -1.36 -3.91 5.73
CA SER A 40 -1.72 -5.18 6.38
C SER A 40 -3.04 -5.76 5.86
N ASP A 41 -4.00 -4.88 5.53
CA ASP A 41 -5.30 -5.23 4.95
C ASP A 41 -5.20 -5.61 3.45
N GLY A 42 -4.09 -5.24 2.79
CA GLY A 42 -3.84 -5.50 1.37
C GLY A 42 -4.37 -4.43 0.41
N ASP A 43 -4.90 -3.31 0.92
CA ASP A 43 -5.34 -2.14 0.13
C ASP A 43 -4.15 -1.44 -0.57
N LEU A 44 -2.99 -1.42 0.09
CA LEU A 44 -1.73 -0.85 -0.40
C LEU A 44 -0.66 -1.92 -0.54
N VAL A 45 0.30 -1.65 -1.41
CA VAL A 45 1.58 -2.37 -1.50
C VAL A 45 2.75 -1.38 -1.38
N LEU A 46 3.76 -1.78 -0.58
CA LEU A 46 5.00 -1.03 -0.40
C LEU A 46 5.82 -1.11 -1.70
N VAL A 47 6.34 0.04 -2.16
CA VAL A 47 7.18 0.15 -3.35
C VAL A 47 8.61 0.42 -2.92
N GLU A 48 9.32 -0.64 -2.59
CA GLU A 48 10.75 -0.56 -2.25
C GLU A 48 11.57 -0.28 -3.52
N GLU A 49 12.22 0.88 -3.56
CA GLU A 49 13.38 1.10 -4.43
C GLU A 49 14.44 0.05 -4.06
N GLN A 50 14.88 -0.81 -4.99
CA GLN A 50 15.53 -2.08 -4.64
C GLN A 50 16.85 -1.93 -3.85
N ALA A 51 16.74 -1.99 -2.52
CA ALA A 51 17.85 -1.97 -1.57
C ALA A 51 17.93 -3.28 -0.78
N VAL A 52 18.19 -4.39 -1.50
CA VAL A 52 18.69 -5.67 -0.97
C VAL A 52 17.99 -6.27 0.27
N SER A 53 16.79 -6.82 0.06
CA SER A 53 16.30 -8.06 0.69
C SER A 53 16.35 -8.22 2.22
N SER A 54 15.19 -8.15 2.91
CA SER A 54 14.86 -9.06 4.03
C SER A 54 13.38 -9.10 4.44
N GLY A 55 12.61 -9.96 3.78
CA GLY A 55 11.67 -10.88 4.43
C GLY A 55 10.44 -10.37 5.20
N ARG A 56 9.27 -10.49 4.56
CA ARG A 56 8.13 -11.30 5.08
C ARG A 56 7.41 -12.01 3.94
N LYS A 57 6.54 -12.99 4.26
CA LYS A 57 6.01 -13.98 3.29
C LYS A 57 4.48 -14.10 3.35
N ASN A 58 3.86 -14.16 2.16
CA ASN A 58 2.90 -15.19 1.71
C ASN A 58 1.44 -15.27 2.24
N ALA A 59 0.49 -15.34 1.27
CA ALA A 59 -0.89 -15.88 1.29
C ALA A 59 -1.96 -15.16 2.15
N LYS A 60 -3.28 -15.23 1.87
CA LYS A 60 -4.13 -15.91 0.83
C LYS A 60 -5.33 -14.93 0.54
N SER A 61 -6.20 -14.98 -0.49
CA SER A 61 -6.82 -16.04 -1.33
C SER A 61 -7.25 -15.48 -2.71
N GLY A 62 -7.59 -16.27 -3.74
CA GLY A 62 -7.57 -17.74 -3.87
C GLY A 62 -8.92 -18.47 -3.68
N GLU A 63 -9.91 -18.16 -4.51
CA GLU A 63 -10.99 -19.03 -5.05
C GLU A 63 -11.74 -20.02 -4.13
N LYS A 64 -13.08 -19.90 -4.08
CA LYS A 64 -13.99 -21.05 -4.00
C LYS A 64 -15.43 -20.72 -4.42
#